data_AF-A0A4Z1C0F9-F1
#
_entry.id   AF-A0A4Z1C0F9-F1
#
_cell.length_a   1.000
_cell.length_b   1.000
_cell.length_c   1.000
_cell.angle_alpha   90.00
_cell.angle_beta   90.00
_cell.angle_gamma   90.00
#
_symmetry.space_group_name_H-M   'P 1'
#
loop_
_entity.id
_entity.type
_entity.pdbx_description
1 polymer ?
#
loop_
_entity_poly.entity_id
_entity_poly.type
_entity_poly.pdbx_seq_one_letter_code
_entity_poly.pdbx_strand_id
1 'polypeptide(L)'
;MSKAYADYIEQRTKNKGFYSNARWRKTRLKVLARDHYECVMCNAEGRLTINQKQSLEIDHIIELEKQPELAYDLNNLRTLCKYHHNKRHGRFEHNPNNRKNKFNDENW
;
A
#
# COMPACT_ATOMS: atom_id res chain seq x y z
N MET A 1 10.46 -27.92 13.09
CA MET A 1 10.04 -26.70 12.37
C MET A 1 10.51 -26.80 10.94
N SER A 2 9.64 -26.59 9.95
CA SER A 2 10.09 -26.58 8.55
C SER A 2 10.93 -25.32 8.29
N LYS A 3 11.95 -25.43 7.43
CA LYS A 3 12.81 -24.32 7.03
C LYS A 3 11.99 -23.12 6.53
N ALA A 4 10.95 -23.38 5.73
CA ALA A 4 10.03 -22.37 5.23
C ALA A 4 9.26 -21.60 6.32
N TYR A 5 8.91 -22.25 7.44
CA TYR A 5 8.25 -21.57 8.56
C TYR A 5 9.21 -20.65 9.32
N ALA A 6 10.46 -21.07 9.52
CA ALA A 6 11.48 -20.24 10.15
C ALA A 6 11.79 -18.98 9.31
N ASP A 7 11.97 -19.15 7.99
CA ASP A 7 12.23 -18.06 7.05
C ASP A 7 11.07 -17.04 7.03
N TYR A 8 9.82 -17.52 7.08
CA TYR A 8 8.64 -16.66 7.18
C TYR A 8 8.63 -15.81 8.46
N ILE A 9 8.95 -16.41 9.61
CA ILE A 9 8.98 -15.70 10.90
C ILE A 9 10.08 -14.62 10.87
N GLU A 10 11.25 -14.93 10.32
CA GLU A 10 12.36 -13.99 10.20
C GLU A 10 12.01 -12.80 9.30
N GLN A 11 11.42 -13.04 8.13
CA GLN A 11 11.02 -11.96 7.23
C GLN A 11 9.95 -11.06 7.86
N ARG A 12 9.00 -11.66 8.59
CA ARG A 12 7.95 -10.92 9.30
C ARG A 12 8.51 -10.06 10.43
N THR A 13 9.47 -10.56 11.20
CA THR A 13 10.11 -9.78 12.28
C THR A 13 10.96 -8.64 11.73
N LYS A 14 11.72 -8.86 10.65
CA LYS A 14 12.46 -7.82 9.92
C LYS A 14 11.53 -6.70 9.44
N ASN A 15 10.42 -7.06 8.77
CA ASN A 15 9.44 -6.08 8.31
C ASN A 15 8.82 -5.29 9.47
N LYS A 16 8.48 -5.96 10.58
CA LYS A 16 7.94 -5.28 11.77
C LYS A 16 8.95 -4.28 12.34
N GLY A 17 10.24 -4.63 12.37
CA GLY A 17 11.33 -3.75 12.79
C GLY A 17 11.51 -2.52 11.89
N PHE A 18 11.36 -2.70 10.58
CA PHE A 18 11.40 -1.58 9.62
C PHE A 18 10.31 -0.54 9.89
N TYR A 19 9.06 -0.98 10.01
CA TYR A 19 7.91 -0.09 10.21
C TYR A 19 7.86 0.52 11.61
N SER A 20 8.47 -0.12 12.61
CA SER A 20 8.58 0.43 13.97
C SER A 20 9.72 1.43 14.12
N ASN A 21 10.66 1.47 13.17
CA ASN A 21 11.84 2.34 13.21
C ASN A 21 11.45 3.83 13.27
N ALA A 22 12.07 4.58 14.18
CA ALA A 22 11.91 6.03 14.30
C ALA A 22 12.24 6.78 13.00
N ARG A 23 13.23 6.30 12.23
CA ARG A 23 13.58 6.84 10.90
C ARG A 23 12.39 6.74 9.95
N TRP A 24 11.73 5.58 9.89
CA TRP A 24 10.54 5.39 9.06
C TRP A 24 9.40 6.32 9.47
N ARG A 25 9.13 6.45 10.78
CA ARG A 25 8.08 7.36 11.27
C ARG A 25 8.33 8.81 10.84
N LYS A 26 9.58 9.28 10.94
CA LYS A 26 9.98 10.62 10.49
C LYS A 26 9.83 10.77 8.97
N THR A 27 10.32 9.81 8.18
CA THR A 27 10.17 9.83 6.72
C THR A 27 8.71 9.83 6.31
N ARG A 28 7.88 8.98 6.93
CA ARG A 28 6.43 8.94 6.70
C ARG A 28 5.78 10.31 6.90
N LEU A 29 6.09 11.01 7.99
CA LEU A 29 5.54 12.35 8.22
C LEU A 29 6.00 13.36 7.16
N LYS A 30 7.26 13.29 6.71
CA LYS A 30 7.76 14.14 5.61
C LYS A 30 7.03 13.90 4.30
N VAL A 31 6.79 12.63 3.95
CA VAL A 31 6.05 12.26 2.72
C VAL A 31 4.60 12.74 2.81
N LEU A 32 3.92 12.51 3.94
CA LEU A 32 2.55 12.99 4.15
C LEU A 32 2.46 14.52 4.06
N ALA A 33 3.40 15.24 4.68
CA ALA A 33 3.43 16.71 4.63
C ALA A 33 3.69 17.23 3.21
N ARG A 34 4.62 16.61 2.47
CA ARG A 34 4.90 16.92 1.05
C ARG A 34 3.65 16.73 0.18
N ASP A 35 2.91 15.66 0.41
CA ASP A 35 1.71 15.32 -0.36
C ASP A 35 0.44 15.99 0.21
N HIS A 36 0.59 17.00 1.08
CA HIS A 36 -0.52 17.72 1.73
C HIS A 36 -1.55 16.84 2.45
N TYR A 37 -1.14 15.66 2.91
CA TYR A 37 -2.03 14.65 3.49
C TYR A 37 -3.15 14.22 2.53
N GLU A 38 -2.83 14.12 1.24
CA GLU A 38 -3.73 13.71 0.17
C GLU A 38 -3.19 12.49 -0.59
N CYS A 39 -4.11 11.70 -1.14
CA CYS A 39 -3.74 10.63 -2.08
C CYS A 39 -3.28 11.25 -3.40
N VAL A 40 -2.02 11.00 -3.78
CA VAL A 40 -1.43 11.51 -5.04
C VAL A 40 -2.21 11.02 -6.27
N MET A 41 -2.70 9.78 -6.23
CA MET A 41 -3.47 9.21 -7.33
C MET A 41 -4.88 9.80 -7.43
N CYS A 42 -5.55 10.02 -6.29
CA CYS A 42 -6.86 10.68 -6.31
C CYS A 42 -6.73 12.10 -6.88
N ASN A 43 -5.70 12.84 -6.45
CA ASN A 43 -5.47 14.20 -6.94
C ASN A 43 -5.25 14.22 -8.46
N ALA A 44 -4.46 13.28 -9.00
CA ALA A 44 -4.29 13.12 -10.44
C ALA A 44 -5.59 12.79 -11.20
N GLU A 45 -6.55 12.15 -10.54
CA GLU A 45 -7.88 11.84 -11.09
C GLU A 45 -8.89 12.99 -10.89
N GLY A 46 -8.47 14.14 -10.36
CA GLY A 46 -9.37 15.25 -10.01
C GLY A 46 -10.24 15.00 -8.78
N ARG A 47 -9.88 14.02 -7.94
CA ARG A 47 -10.60 13.65 -6.72
C ARG A 47 -9.80 14.05 -5.48
N LEU A 48 -10.49 14.60 -4.49
CA LEU A 48 -9.87 14.90 -3.19
C LEU A 48 -10.10 13.75 -2.19
N THR A 49 -9.03 13.08 -1.77
CA THR A 49 -9.07 12.09 -0.69
C THR A 49 -8.03 12.45 0.36
N ILE A 50 -8.51 12.99 1.48
CA ILE A 50 -7.71 13.42 2.63
C ILE A 50 -7.74 12.39 3.76
N ASN A 51 -6.72 12.45 4.61
CA ASN A 51 -6.55 11.54 5.75
C ASN A 51 -7.74 11.51 6.72
N GLN A 52 -8.53 12.59 6.82
CA GLN A 52 -9.71 12.67 7.68
C GLN A 52 -10.85 11.73 7.24
N LYS A 53 -11.00 11.53 5.92
CA LYS A 53 -12.05 10.66 5.36
C LYS A 53 -11.61 9.21 5.28
N GLN A 54 -10.31 8.97 5.14
CA GLN A 54 -9.75 7.63 4.96
C GLN A 54 -8.29 7.60 5.37
N SER A 55 -7.87 6.53 6.06
CA SER A 55 -6.46 6.32 6.41
C SER A 55 -5.58 6.30 5.15
N LEU A 56 -4.54 7.13 5.15
CA LEU A 56 -3.53 7.17 4.09
C LEU A 56 -2.34 6.26 4.42
N GLU A 57 -1.89 5.54 3.40
CA GLU A 57 -0.77 4.62 3.46
C GLU A 57 0.39 5.18 2.62
N ILE A 58 1.62 4.98 3.10
CA ILE A 58 2.81 5.35 2.32
C ILE A 58 3.26 4.09 1.60
N ASP A 59 3.32 4.21 0.28
CA ASP A 59 3.59 3.13 -0.64
C ASP A 59 4.94 3.37 -1.32
N HIS A 60 5.77 2.32 -1.38
CA HIS A 60 7.06 2.34 -2.08
C HIS A 60 6.84 2.15 -3.58
N ILE A 61 7.25 3.12 -4.41
CA ILE A 61 7.17 3.05 -5.89
C ILE A 61 7.87 1.78 -6.37
N ILE A 62 9.15 1.66 -6.04
CA ILE A 62 9.98 0.46 -6.15
C ILE A 62 9.94 -0.29 -4.82
N GLU A 63 9.54 -1.55 -4.88
CA GLU A 63 9.36 -2.41 -3.71
C GLU A 63 10.64 -2.54 -2.88
N LEU A 64 10.46 -2.59 -1.55
CA LEU A 64 11.54 -2.71 -0.58
C LEU A 64 12.44 -3.93 -0.81
N GLU A 65 11.87 -5.03 -1.31
CA GLU A 65 12.59 -6.26 -1.61
C GLU A 65 13.52 -6.13 -2.83
N LYS A 66 13.22 -5.21 -3.75
CA LYS A 66 14.00 -5.00 -4.98
C LYS A 66 15.15 -4.02 -4.77
N GLN A 67 14.90 -2.94 -4.04
CA GLN A 67 15.89 -1.88 -3.77
C GLN A 67 15.77 -1.39 -2.33
N PRO A 68 16.39 -2.09 -1.36
CA PRO A 68 16.34 -1.71 0.05
C PRO A 68 17.04 -0.37 0.35
N GLU A 69 17.96 0.07 -0.49
CA GLU A 69 18.63 1.37 -0.39
C GLU A 69 17.65 2.55 -0.55
N LEU A 70 16.58 2.38 -1.34
CA LEU A 70 15.56 3.40 -1.57
C LEU A 70 14.42 3.37 -0.54
N ALA A 71 14.57 2.59 0.54
CA ALA A 71 13.51 2.41 1.54
C ALA A 71 13.04 3.71 2.22
N TYR A 72 13.95 4.70 2.31
CA TYR A 72 13.71 5.99 2.94
C TYR A 72 13.79 7.17 1.98
N ASP A 73 13.97 6.91 0.68
CA ASP A 73 14.03 7.96 -0.33
C ASP A 73 12.63 8.55 -0.53
N LEU A 74 12.49 9.86 -0.37
CA LEU A 74 11.21 10.55 -0.55
C LEU A 74 10.68 10.37 -1.98
N ASN A 75 11.56 10.31 -2.99
CA ASN A 75 11.16 10.15 -4.39
C ASN A 75 10.63 8.75 -4.68
N ASN A 76 11.04 7.75 -3.90
CA ASN A 76 10.54 6.40 -3.98
C ASN A 76 9.25 6.18 -3.16
N LEU A 77 8.74 7.21 -2.46
CA LEU A 77 7.59 7.10 -1.57
C LEU A 77 6.45 7.99 -2.05
N ARG A 78 5.22 7.46 -1.99
CA ARG A 78 4.01 8.21 -2.33
C ARG A 78 2.88 7.94 -1.33
N THR A 79 2.05 8.95 -1.11
CA THR A 79 0.85 8.84 -0.30
C THR A 79 -0.32 8.31 -1.12
N LEU A 80 -0.90 7.20 -0.69
CA LEU A 80 -2.07 6.57 -1.32
C LEU A 80 -3.20 6.37 -0.33
N CYS A 81 -4.44 6.42 -0.80
CA CYS A 81 -5.58 5.90 -0.05
C CYS A 81 -5.59 4.36 -0.09
N LYS A 82 -6.33 3.73 0.83
CA LYS A 82 -6.47 2.27 0.88
C LYS A 82 -6.94 1.66 -0.45
N TYR A 83 -7.78 2.38 -1.19
CA TYR A 83 -8.25 1.94 -2.50
C TYR A 83 -7.09 1.85 -3.50
N HIS A 84 -6.37 2.94 -3.75
CA HIS A 84 -5.25 2.93 -4.71
C HIS A 84 -4.11 2.03 -4.26
N HIS A 85 -3.84 1.95 -2.95
CA HIS A 85 -2.85 1.03 -2.43
C HIS A 85 -3.22 -0.44 -2.72
N ASN A 86 -4.46 -0.84 -2.41
CA ASN A 86 -4.93 -2.20 -2.71
C ASN A 86 -4.98 -2.48 -4.22
N LYS A 87 -5.34 -1.49 -5.04
CA LYS A 87 -5.39 -1.60 -6.50
C LYS A 87 -4.01 -1.89 -7.06
N ARG A 88 -2.98 -1.19 -6.56
CA ARG A 88 -1.60 -1.42 -6.97
C ARG A 88 -1.08 -2.81 -6.57
N HIS A 89 -1.48 -3.31 -5.41
CA HIS A 89 -1.11 -4.66 -4.96
C HIS A 89 -2.01 -5.79 -5.50
N GLY A 90 -2.88 -5.52 -6.48
CA GLY A 90 -3.76 -6.54 -7.07
C GLY A 90 -4.78 -7.15 -6.09
N ARG A 91 -4.99 -6.55 -4.91
CA ARG A 91 -5.77 -7.16 -3.83
C ARG A 91 -7.28 -7.20 -4.08
N PHE A 92 -7.75 -6.53 -5.13
CA PHE A 92 -9.16 -6.58 -5.55
C PHE A 92 -9.48 -7.78 -6.46
N GLU A 93 -8.47 -8.41 -7.07
CA GLU A 93 -8.69 -9.48 -8.06
C GLU A 93 -9.19 -10.78 -7.42
N HIS A 94 -8.93 -10.99 -6.13
CA HIS A 94 -9.25 -12.22 -5.41
C HIS A 94 -10.40 -12.07 -4.42
N ASN A 95 -11.32 -11.11 -4.62
CA ASN A 95 -12.50 -11.01 -3.74
C ASN A 95 -13.45 -12.20 -3.98
N PRO A 96 -13.57 -13.18 -3.06
CA PRO A 96 -14.47 -14.33 -3.25
C PRO A 96 -15.95 -13.94 -3.28
N ASN A 97 -16.28 -12.71 -2.84
CA ASN A 97 -17.61 -12.13 -2.90
C ASN A 97 -17.87 -11.34 -4.20
N ASN A 98 -16.87 -11.13 -5.05
CA ASN A 98 -17.06 -10.62 -6.42
C ASN A 98 -17.44 -11.77 -7.35
N ARG A 99 -18.47 -12.54 -6.96
CA ARG A 99 -19.10 -13.49 -7.88
C ARG A 99 -19.86 -12.65 -8.89
N LYS A 100 -19.44 -12.68 -10.16
CA LYS A 100 -20.31 -12.23 -11.26
C LYS A 100 -21.65 -12.93 -11.08
N ASN A 101 -22.73 -12.16 -11.10
CA ASN A 101 -24.08 -12.71 -10.95
C ASN A 101 -24.27 -13.75 -12.07
N LYS A 102 -24.39 -15.03 -11.72
CA LYS A 102 -24.46 -16.15 -12.69
C LYS A 102 -25.76 -16.17 -13.49
N PHE A 103 -26.73 -15.34 -13.11
CA PHE A 103 -28.08 -15.29 -13.69
C PHE A 103 -28.26 -14.02 -14.54
N ASN A 104 -27.50 -13.89 -15.63
CA ASN A 104 -27.85 -12.94 -16.68
C ASN A 104 -28.42 -13.74 -17.86
N ASP A 105 -29.53 -14.43 -17.62
CA ASP A 105 -30.28 -15.21 -18.61
C ASP A 105 -31.36 -14.33 -19.29
N GLU A 106 -30.97 -13.17 -19.81
CA GLU A 106 -31.79 -12.42 -20.78
C GLU A 106 -31.38 -12.73 -22.22
N ASN A 107 -31.19 -14.01 -22.53
CA ASN A 107 -31.26 -14.50 -23.92
C ASN A 107 -32.65 -15.12 -24.11
N TRP A 108 -33.50 -14.35 -24.78
CA TRP A 108 -34.81 -14.71 -25.30
C TRP A 108 -34.70 -15.74 -26.44
#